data_AF-A0AB38IEX4-F1
#
_entry.id   AF-A0AB38IEX4-F1
#
_cell.length_a   1.000
_cell.length_b   1.000
_cell.length_c   1.000
_cell.angle_alpha   90.00
_cell.angle_beta   90.00
_cell.angle_gamma   90.00
#
_symmetry.space_group_name_H-M   'P 1'
#
loop_
_entity.id
_entity.type
_entity.pdbx_description
1 polymer ?
#
loop_
_entity_poly.entity_id
_entity_poly.type
_entity_poly.pdbx_seq_one_letter_code
_entity_poly.pdbx_strand_id
1 'polypeptide(L)'
;MRTGKVARIADRVRKELGELTPQERDLAVKALRDALYEGFALDAATSDPNQMEACVRCGSIRIIRKGRGRDGSQRWKCMNCNRTFGVRTNRVMGMSKLKAGVWMRFLECFVDCLSLRKCAQRCGVCLKTAFLMRQRVIECIRRYTPVLRSEAGMSVQLDETYFRESFKGNHTKSAVFVMPRKAHKRTKALRKRGLSKEQICVATGVDDAGRSFLTVCGRGIISKDRAMSALKVHIGRGTDVLTDGAPAYVKPLAELGANLTQASADGHAINRVNTLHARLEDFMFGFHGVSTKYLQAYLDWFQWLVAFTDGFGETDDDRLLARQLGNGLYRIRRRDYQRMMPPYMEYWQKAA
;
A
#
# COMPACT_ATOMS: atom_id res chain seq x y z
N MET A 1 -6.77 -37.67 -3.53
CA MET A 1 -5.30 -37.74 -3.77
C MET A 1 -4.71 -36.60 -4.62
N ARG A 2 -5.46 -35.89 -5.48
CA ARG A 2 -4.92 -34.75 -6.28
C ARG A 2 -4.78 -33.40 -5.55
N THR A 3 -5.40 -33.24 -4.38
CA THR A 3 -5.41 -31.99 -3.59
C THR A 3 -4.19 -31.78 -2.69
N GLY A 4 -3.48 -32.86 -2.31
CA GLY A 4 -2.30 -32.79 -1.45
C GLY A 4 -1.00 -32.40 -2.17
N LYS A 5 -0.91 -32.65 -3.48
CA LYS A 5 0.28 -32.33 -4.30
C LYS A 5 0.35 -30.84 -4.63
N VAL A 6 -0.79 -30.19 -4.92
CA VAL A 6 -0.89 -28.74 -5.16
C VAL A 6 -0.64 -27.95 -3.87
N ALA A 7 -1.15 -28.40 -2.73
CA ALA A 7 -0.88 -27.77 -1.43
C ALA A 7 0.61 -27.88 -1.03
N ARG A 8 1.26 -29.03 -1.30
CA ARG A 8 2.70 -29.20 -1.04
C ARG A 8 3.59 -28.41 -2.01
N ILE A 9 3.21 -28.25 -3.27
CA ILE A 9 3.95 -27.39 -4.22
C ILE A 9 3.74 -25.91 -3.86
N ALA A 10 2.51 -25.49 -3.52
CA ALA A 10 2.25 -24.13 -3.07
C ALA A 10 2.88 -23.81 -1.70
N ASP A 11 3.09 -24.79 -0.82
CA ASP A 11 3.86 -24.64 0.42
C ASP A 11 5.38 -24.64 0.16
N ARG A 12 5.88 -25.38 -0.85
CA ARG A 12 7.30 -25.42 -1.23
C ARG A 12 7.72 -24.16 -2.01
N VAL A 13 6.86 -23.66 -2.88
CA VAL A 13 6.99 -22.36 -3.57
C VAL A 13 6.83 -21.19 -2.58
N ARG A 14 5.92 -21.30 -1.58
CA ARG A 14 5.89 -20.37 -0.43
C ARG A 14 7.22 -20.28 0.31
N LYS A 15 7.96 -21.39 0.35
CA LYS A 15 9.27 -21.51 1.00
C LYS A 15 10.43 -21.01 0.14
N GLU A 16 10.28 -21.02 -1.19
CA GLU A 16 11.35 -20.66 -2.13
C GLU A 16 11.32 -19.18 -2.55
N LEU A 17 10.20 -18.46 -2.41
CA LEU A 17 10.04 -17.09 -2.94
C LEU A 17 9.34 -16.07 -2.02
N GLY A 18 8.97 -16.43 -0.79
CA GLY A 18 8.05 -15.61 0.03
C GLY A 18 8.48 -15.30 1.46
N GLU A 19 9.62 -15.81 1.92
CA GLU A 19 10.16 -15.49 3.23
C GLU A 19 11.44 -14.70 3.01
N LEU A 20 11.41 -13.41 3.35
CA LEU A 20 12.62 -12.63 3.64
C LEU A 20 13.62 -13.55 4.34
N THR A 21 14.87 -13.59 3.88
CA THR A 21 15.90 -14.33 4.61
C THR A 21 15.90 -13.85 6.07
N PRO A 22 16.32 -14.67 7.05
CA PRO A 22 16.35 -14.22 8.45
C PRO A 22 17.06 -12.87 8.62
N GLN A 23 18.11 -12.63 7.84
CA GLN A 23 18.83 -11.37 7.77
C GLN A 23 17.97 -10.23 7.19
N GLU A 24 17.40 -10.39 5.99
CA GLU A 24 16.52 -9.39 5.38
C GLU A 24 15.31 -9.06 6.27
N ARG A 25 14.75 -10.08 6.93
CA ARG A 25 13.64 -9.93 7.87
C ARG A 25 14.05 -9.05 9.04
N ASP A 26 15.18 -9.33 9.68
CA ASP A 26 15.65 -8.57 10.83
C ASP A 26 15.98 -7.12 10.44
N LEU A 27 16.52 -6.92 9.24
CA LEU A 27 16.77 -5.59 8.67
C LEU A 27 15.47 -4.84 8.38
N ALA A 28 14.45 -5.50 7.81
CA ALA A 28 13.14 -4.90 7.57
C ALA A 28 12.46 -4.48 8.88
N VAL A 29 12.52 -5.34 9.91
CA VAL A 29 12.01 -5.04 11.25
C VAL A 29 12.77 -3.87 11.87
N LYS A 30 14.10 -3.83 11.72
CA LYS A 30 14.94 -2.73 12.20
C LYS A 30 14.60 -1.43 11.48
N ALA A 31 14.56 -1.42 10.15
CA ALA A 31 14.18 -0.24 9.37
C ALA A 31 12.81 0.32 9.79
N LEU A 32 11.82 -0.55 10.04
CA LEU A 32 10.50 -0.14 10.56
C LEU A 32 10.51 0.34 12.02
N ARG A 33 11.42 -0.18 12.84
CA ARG A 33 11.63 0.29 14.22
C ARG A 33 12.25 1.68 14.22
N ASP A 34 13.30 1.86 13.43
CA ASP A 34 14.03 3.12 13.31
C ASP A 34 13.08 4.19 12.75
N ALA A 35 12.31 3.83 11.73
CA ALA A 35 11.21 4.59 11.17
C ALA A 35 10.16 5.08 12.16
N LEU A 36 9.68 4.23 13.06
CA LEU A 36 8.48 4.56 13.84
C LEU A 36 8.81 5.01 15.26
N TYR A 37 9.88 4.46 15.83
CA TYR A 37 10.24 4.62 17.23
C TYR A 37 11.50 5.45 17.39
N GLU A 38 12.62 5.07 16.76
CA GLU A 38 13.87 5.82 16.94
C GLU A 38 13.79 7.19 16.29
N GLY A 39 13.18 7.31 15.10
CA GLY A 39 12.91 8.60 14.47
C GLY A 39 11.96 9.45 15.29
N PHE A 40 11.00 8.86 16.01
CA PHE A 40 10.17 9.61 16.96
C PHE A 40 10.98 10.10 18.17
N ALA A 41 11.87 9.28 18.72
CA ALA A 41 12.72 9.64 19.84
C ALA A 41 13.77 10.69 19.45
N LEU A 42 14.39 10.52 18.28
CA LEU A 42 15.35 11.45 17.70
C LEU A 42 14.67 12.77 17.40
N ASP A 43 13.53 12.79 16.69
CA ASP A 43 12.78 14.02 16.45
C ASP A 43 12.37 14.71 17.76
N ALA A 44 11.98 13.96 18.80
CA ALA A 44 11.68 14.54 20.10
C ALA A 44 12.91 15.12 20.81
N ALA A 45 14.12 14.62 20.52
CA ALA A 45 15.38 15.06 21.10
C ALA A 45 16.06 16.18 20.27
N THR A 46 15.90 16.20 18.95
CA THR A 46 16.61 17.09 18.01
C THR A 46 15.72 18.18 17.41
N SER A 47 14.40 17.96 17.27
CA SER A 47 13.51 19.04 16.87
C SER A 47 13.38 19.98 18.05
N ASP A 48 13.69 21.28 17.86
CA ASP A 48 13.34 22.28 18.87
C ASP A 48 11.83 22.16 19.11
N PRO A 49 11.40 21.72 20.31
CA PRO A 49 9.98 21.56 20.61
C PRO A 49 9.21 22.88 20.55
N ASN A 50 9.87 24.01 20.25
CA ASN A 50 9.30 25.34 20.04
C ASN A 50 9.29 25.84 18.58
N GLN A 51 9.86 25.09 17.63
CA GLN A 51 9.86 25.44 16.20
C GLN A 51 9.12 24.41 15.35
N MET A 52 8.09 24.88 14.66
CA MET A 52 7.37 24.13 13.65
C MET A 52 7.04 25.08 12.51
N GLU A 53 7.29 24.67 11.28
CA GLU A 53 7.17 25.56 10.11
C GLU A 53 5.77 25.52 9.49
N ALA A 54 5.09 24.38 9.60
CA ALA A 54 3.80 24.16 8.97
C ALA A 54 2.89 23.24 9.79
N CYS A 55 1.60 23.32 9.51
CA CYS A 55 0.62 22.42 10.10
C CYS A 55 0.76 20.99 9.56
N VAL A 56 1.09 20.04 10.44
CA VAL A 56 1.18 18.58 10.12
C VAL A 56 -0.11 17.95 9.59
N ARG A 57 -1.24 18.68 9.63
CA ARG A 57 -2.56 18.22 9.17
C ARG A 57 -2.91 18.69 7.77
N CYS A 58 -2.56 19.94 7.41
CA CYS A 58 -2.98 20.56 6.15
C CYS A 58 -1.86 21.28 5.40
N GLY A 59 -0.62 21.27 5.90
CA GLY A 59 0.55 21.90 5.27
C GLY A 59 0.60 23.44 5.37
N SER A 60 -0.40 24.09 5.96
CA SER A 60 -0.41 25.55 6.05
C SER A 60 0.66 26.07 7.02
N ILE A 61 1.43 27.07 6.56
CA ILE A 61 2.41 27.82 7.35
C ILE A 61 1.79 28.86 8.30
N ARG A 62 0.48 29.16 8.15
CA ARG A 62 -0.24 30.09 9.01
C ARG A 62 -0.56 29.41 10.35
N ILE A 63 0.42 29.42 11.25
CA ILE A 63 0.33 28.79 12.57
C ILE A 63 0.69 29.77 13.67
N ILE A 64 0.07 29.62 14.84
CA ILE A 64 0.36 30.43 16.03
C ILE A 64 0.67 29.54 17.22
N ARG A 65 1.50 30.00 18.15
CA ARG A 65 1.71 29.34 19.44
C ARG A 65 0.40 29.41 20.26
N LYS A 66 0.02 28.30 20.89
CA LYS A 66 -1.20 28.16 21.69
C LYS A 66 -0.93 27.38 22.99
N GLY A 67 -0.10 27.97 23.85
CA GLY A 67 0.27 27.40 25.15
C GLY A 67 1.12 26.12 25.05
N ARG A 68 1.32 25.44 26.18
CA ARG A 68 2.11 24.21 26.27
C ARG A 68 1.26 22.99 26.62
N GLY A 69 1.76 21.80 26.29
CA GLY A 69 1.22 20.52 26.71
C GLY A 69 1.59 20.18 28.14
N ARG A 70 1.05 19.07 28.66
CA ARG A 70 1.39 18.56 30.00
C ARG A 70 2.86 18.12 30.12
N ASP A 71 3.44 17.72 28.99
CA ASP A 71 4.84 17.37 28.83
C ASP A 71 5.75 18.59 28.57
N GLY A 72 5.23 19.80 28.74
CA GLY A 72 5.97 21.05 28.47
C GLY A 72 6.13 21.39 26.99
N SER A 73 5.77 20.49 26.07
CA SER A 73 5.91 20.71 24.62
C SER A 73 5.05 21.87 24.12
N GLN A 74 5.55 22.67 23.18
CA GLN A 74 4.77 23.75 22.59
C GLN A 74 3.55 23.16 21.86
N ARG A 75 2.41 23.84 21.96
CA ARG A 75 1.24 23.57 21.14
C ARG A 75 1.07 24.69 20.14
N TRP A 76 0.65 24.34 18.93
CA TRP A 76 0.37 25.30 17.86
C TRP A 76 -1.10 25.19 17.46
N LYS A 77 -1.68 26.29 16.97
CA LYS A 77 -2.97 26.33 16.29
C LYS A 77 -2.74 26.72 14.84
N CYS A 78 -3.23 25.90 13.91
CA CYS A 78 -3.26 26.26 12.51
C CYS A 78 -4.44 27.19 12.25
N MET A 79 -4.22 28.31 11.57
CA MET A 79 -5.24 29.31 11.26
C MET A 79 -6.06 28.96 10.02
N ASN A 80 -5.56 28.04 9.18
CA ASN A 80 -6.31 27.54 8.03
C ASN A 80 -7.30 26.44 8.46
N CYS A 81 -6.81 25.33 9.01
CA CYS A 81 -7.68 24.24 9.43
C CYS A 81 -8.27 24.37 10.85
N ASN A 82 -7.97 25.47 11.56
CA ASN A 82 -8.42 25.79 12.92
C ASN A 82 -8.15 24.74 14.01
N ARG A 83 -7.24 23.80 13.74
CA ARG A 83 -6.91 22.70 14.67
C ARG A 83 -5.61 22.97 15.42
N THR A 84 -5.57 22.48 16.66
CA THR A 84 -4.33 22.42 17.42
C THR A 84 -3.50 21.19 17.08
N PHE A 85 -2.19 21.34 17.14
CA PHE A 85 -1.23 20.27 16.93
C PHE A 85 0.04 20.54 17.75
N GLY A 86 0.89 19.54 17.85
CA GLY A 86 2.14 19.51 18.61
C GLY A 86 3.08 18.50 17.97
N VAL A 87 4.31 18.39 18.47
CA VAL A 87 5.36 17.49 17.94
C VAL A 87 4.90 16.03 17.83
N ARG A 88 4.01 15.58 18.73
CA ARG A 88 3.44 14.22 18.74
C ARG A 88 2.30 14.00 17.74
N THR A 89 1.72 15.08 17.20
CA THR A 89 0.48 14.99 16.42
C THR A 89 0.71 14.22 15.13
N ASN A 90 -0.20 13.27 14.83
CA ASN A 90 -0.15 12.43 13.63
C ASN A 90 1.08 11.51 13.53
N ARG A 91 1.90 11.37 14.59
CA ARG A 91 2.97 10.38 14.67
C ARG A 91 2.45 9.09 15.32
N VAL A 92 2.90 7.92 14.82
CA VAL A 92 2.42 6.60 15.28
C VAL A 92 2.64 6.42 16.78
N MET A 93 3.88 6.58 17.23
CA MET A 93 4.24 6.48 18.65
C MET A 93 3.73 7.67 19.45
N GLY A 94 3.78 8.88 18.88
CA GLY A 94 3.31 10.10 19.53
C GLY A 94 1.82 10.07 19.94
N MET A 95 0.94 9.49 19.11
CA MET A 95 -0.51 9.41 19.37
C MET A 95 -0.98 8.04 19.88
N SER A 96 -0.06 7.09 20.07
CA SER A 96 -0.38 5.74 20.57
C SER A 96 -0.67 5.75 22.07
N LYS A 97 -1.66 4.94 22.48
CA LYS A 97 -1.87 4.55 23.89
C LYS A 97 -1.28 3.18 24.22
N LEU A 98 -0.80 2.46 23.21
CA LEU A 98 -0.15 1.16 23.36
C LEU A 98 1.33 1.36 23.72
N LYS A 99 1.85 0.46 24.56
CA LYS A 99 3.27 0.41 24.94
C LYS A 99 4.15 0.13 23.71
N ALA A 100 5.38 0.63 23.71
CA ALA A 100 6.33 0.45 22.61
C ALA A 100 6.55 -1.03 22.23
N GLY A 101 6.71 -1.91 23.22
CA GLY A 101 6.86 -3.35 22.97
C GLY A 101 5.69 -4.00 22.23
N VAL A 102 4.47 -3.46 22.33
CA VAL A 102 3.31 -3.94 21.54
C VAL A 102 3.48 -3.56 20.07
N TRP A 103 3.99 -2.36 19.79
CA TRP A 103 4.32 -1.95 18.41
C TRP A 103 5.47 -2.78 17.85
N MET A 104 6.53 -3.04 18.61
CA MET A 104 7.64 -3.88 18.13
C MET A 104 7.19 -5.28 17.71
N ARG A 105 6.39 -5.96 18.55
CA ARG A 105 5.77 -7.24 18.17
C ARG A 105 4.87 -7.12 16.94
N PHE A 106 4.17 -5.99 16.77
CA PHE A 106 3.34 -5.76 15.60
C PHE A 106 4.16 -5.58 14.33
N LEU A 107 5.31 -4.90 14.39
CA LEU A 107 6.20 -4.73 13.25
C LEU A 107 6.77 -6.06 12.78
N GLU A 108 7.15 -6.95 13.69
CA GLU A 108 7.50 -8.33 13.34
C GLU A 108 6.34 -9.02 12.60
N CYS A 109 5.11 -8.94 13.13
CA CYS A 109 3.94 -9.51 12.44
C CYS A 109 3.66 -8.87 11.08
N PHE A 110 4.04 -7.60 10.90
CA PHE A 110 3.88 -6.84 9.67
C PHE A 110 4.92 -7.23 8.64
N VAL A 111 6.17 -7.50 9.04
CA VAL A 111 7.18 -8.04 8.13
C VAL A 111 6.85 -9.49 7.75
N ASP A 112 6.44 -10.30 8.74
CA ASP A 112 6.01 -11.70 8.57
C ASP A 112 4.67 -11.85 7.78
N CYS A 113 4.10 -10.77 7.26
CA CYS A 113 2.86 -10.76 6.47
C CYS A 113 1.66 -11.47 7.11
N LEU A 114 1.58 -11.47 8.45
CA LEU A 114 0.57 -12.25 9.16
C LEU A 114 -0.85 -11.71 8.96
N SER A 115 -1.86 -12.58 9.08
CA SER A 115 -3.25 -12.15 9.08
C SER A 115 -3.57 -11.27 10.30
N LEU A 116 -4.57 -10.37 10.18
CA LEU A 116 -4.96 -9.48 11.29
C LEU A 116 -5.32 -10.21 12.58
N ARG A 117 -5.85 -11.45 12.48
CA ARG A 117 -6.18 -12.28 13.66
C ARG A 117 -4.93 -12.78 14.36
N LYS A 118 -3.92 -13.22 13.59
CA LYS A 118 -2.61 -13.60 14.13
C LYS A 118 -1.91 -12.39 14.76
N CYS A 119 -1.93 -11.23 14.09
CA CYS A 119 -1.39 -9.98 14.67
C CYS A 119 -2.07 -9.63 16.00
N ALA A 120 -3.41 -9.69 16.04
CA ALA A 120 -4.20 -9.40 17.24
C ALA A 120 -3.83 -10.32 18.41
N GLN A 121 -3.70 -11.62 18.15
CA GLN A 121 -3.26 -12.61 19.13
C GLN A 121 -1.84 -12.34 19.64
N ARG A 122 -0.84 -12.23 18.75
CA ARG A 122 0.58 -12.03 19.10
C ARG A 122 0.83 -10.69 19.80
N CYS A 123 0.04 -9.66 19.50
CA CYS A 123 0.16 -8.34 20.12
C CYS A 123 -0.67 -8.21 21.42
N GLY A 124 -1.61 -9.12 21.68
CA GLY A 124 -2.55 -9.02 22.80
C GLY A 124 -3.54 -7.86 22.65
N VAL A 125 -4.03 -7.60 21.43
CA VAL A 125 -4.95 -6.48 21.13
C VAL A 125 -6.18 -6.98 20.40
N CYS A 126 -7.27 -6.22 20.42
CA CYS A 126 -8.45 -6.57 19.64
C CYS A 126 -8.20 -6.41 18.12
N LEU A 127 -8.98 -7.14 17.31
CA LEU A 127 -8.85 -7.15 15.84
C LEU A 127 -8.90 -5.74 15.22
N LYS A 128 -9.76 -4.87 15.76
CA LYS A 128 -9.88 -3.47 15.30
C LYS A 128 -8.59 -2.68 15.54
N THR A 129 -7.92 -2.91 16.67
CA THR A 129 -6.65 -2.26 16.99
C THR A 129 -5.56 -2.76 16.06
N ALA A 130 -5.44 -4.08 15.85
CA ALA A 130 -4.48 -4.64 14.88
C ALA A 130 -4.68 -4.09 13.46
N PHE A 131 -5.94 -3.93 13.02
CA PHE A 131 -6.26 -3.29 11.74
C PHE A 131 -5.76 -1.85 11.68
N LEU A 132 -6.02 -1.04 12.71
CA LEU A 132 -5.56 0.36 12.73
C LEU A 132 -4.03 0.47 12.83
N MET A 133 -3.37 -0.45 13.54
CA MET A 133 -1.91 -0.52 13.60
C MET A 133 -1.34 -0.76 12.20
N ARG A 134 -1.87 -1.76 11.47
CA ARG A 134 -1.46 -2.06 10.09
C ARG A 134 -1.58 -0.85 9.19
N GLN A 135 -2.76 -0.26 9.17
CA GLN A 135 -3.06 0.86 8.29
C GLN A 135 -2.17 2.08 8.56
N ARG A 136 -1.80 2.31 9.82
CA ARG A 136 -0.86 3.38 10.18
C ARG A 136 0.55 3.11 9.67
N VAL A 137 1.05 1.87 9.83
CA VAL A 137 2.36 1.48 9.30
C VAL A 137 2.38 1.65 7.78
N ILE A 138 1.34 1.16 7.09
CA ILE A 138 1.20 1.32 5.63
C ILE A 138 1.21 2.80 5.23
N GLU A 139 0.44 3.64 5.91
CA GLU A 139 0.39 5.06 5.58
C GLU A 139 1.75 5.76 5.75
N CYS A 140 2.53 5.33 6.74
CA CYS A 140 3.89 5.81 6.95
C CYS A 140 4.81 5.33 5.81
N ILE A 141 4.89 4.03 5.53
CA ILE A 141 5.83 3.48 4.52
C ILE A 141 5.52 3.94 3.09
N ARG A 142 4.24 4.12 2.76
CA ARG A 142 3.79 4.52 1.40
C ARG A 142 4.43 5.81 0.90
N ARG A 143 4.75 6.74 1.80
CA ARG A 143 5.35 8.03 1.42
C ARG A 143 6.79 7.92 0.95
N TYR A 144 7.46 6.84 1.33
CA TYR A 144 8.90 6.65 1.16
C TYR A 144 9.20 5.41 0.33
N THR A 145 8.17 4.66 -0.07
CA THR A 145 8.31 3.57 -1.03
C THR A 145 8.73 4.19 -2.36
N PRO A 146 9.88 3.81 -2.94
CA PRO A 146 10.27 4.25 -4.27
C PRO A 146 9.17 3.84 -5.25
N VAL A 147 8.66 4.81 -6.00
CA VAL A 147 7.64 4.56 -7.02
C VAL A 147 8.28 4.79 -8.38
N LEU A 148 8.02 3.88 -9.33
CA LEU A 148 8.47 4.04 -10.70
C LEU A 148 8.03 5.40 -11.26
N ARG A 149 9.03 6.15 -11.74
CA ARG A 149 8.90 7.32 -12.60
C ARG A 149 9.95 7.18 -13.68
N SER A 150 9.52 6.83 -14.87
CA SER A 150 10.43 6.60 -15.99
C SER A 150 10.73 7.90 -16.72
N GLU A 151 11.92 7.94 -17.29
CA GLU A 151 12.41 9.03 -18.14
C GLU A 151 12.71 8.49 -19.54
N ALA A 152 13.26 9.34 -20.41
CA ALA A 152 13.61 8.94 -21.77
C ALA A 152 14.70 7.86 -21.76
N GLY A 153 14.54 6.81 -22.57
CA GLY A 153 15.49 5.70 -22.68
C GLY A 153 15.41 4.63 -21.58
N MET A 154 14.47 4.76 -20.64
CA MET A 154 14.17 3.68 -19.69
C MET A 154 13.16 2.69 -20.28
N SER A 155 13.33 1.40 -19.99
CA SER A 155 12.36 0.36 -20.36
C SER A 155 11.39 0.05 -19.22
N VAL A 156 10.10 -0.02 -19.54
CA VAL A 156 9.02 -0.36 -18.59
C VAL A 156 8.11 -1.42 -19.16
N GLN A 157 7.89 -2.51 -18.42
CA GLN A 157 6.88 -3.51 -18.74
C GLN A 157 5.56 -3.15 -18.06
N LEU A 158 4.46 -3.17 -18.80
CA LEU A 158 3.10 -2.92 -18.31
C LEU A 158 2.23 -4.16 -18.48
N ASP A 159 1.37 -4.38 -17.50
CA ASP A 159 0.29 -5.36 -17.55
C ASP A 159 -0.77 -5.03 -16.48
N GLU A 160 -1.91 -5.70 -16.50
CA GLU A 160 -2.91 -5.63 -15.45
C GLU A 160 -3.05 -6.94 -14.68
N THR A 161 -3.33 -6.79 -13.38
CA THR A 161 -3.78 -7.91 -12.56
C THR A 161 -5.16 -7.61 -11.98
N TYR A 162 -5.89 -8.67 -11.63
CA TYR A 162 -7.32 -8.58 -11.32
C TYR A 162 -7.67 -9.25 -9.99
N PHE A 163 -8.22 -8.47 -9.07
CA PHE A 163 -8.70 -8.94 -7.78
C PHE A 163 -10.21 -9.04 -7.76
N ARG A 164 -10.78 -10.04 -7.09
CA ARG A 164 -12.24 -10.08 -6.90
C ARG A 164 -12.69 -8.93 -6.00
N GLU A 165 -13.74 -8.22 -6.43
CA GLU A 165 -14.37 -7.17 -5.63
C GLU A 165 -14.91 -7.74 -4.33
N SER A 166 -14.47 -7.14 -3.23
CA SER A 166 -14.65 -7.69 -1.89
C SER A 166 -15.07 -6.61 -0.92
N PHE A 167 -16.23 -6.85 -0.31
CA PHE A 167 -16.78 -6.05 0.78
C PHE A 167 -16.50 -6.71 2.15
N LYS A 168 -15.37 -7.42 2.29
CA LYS A 168 -14.97 -8.06 3.56
C LYS A 168 -14.92 -7.05 4.71
N GLY A 169 -15.49 -7.40 5.85
CA GLY A 169 -15.54 -6.55 7.03
C GLY A 169 -16.89 -6.66 7.73
N ASN A 170 -16.98 -6.08 8.92
CA ASN A 170 -18.26 -5.97 9.63
C ASN A 170 -18.92 -4.63 9.27
N HIS A 171 -20.08 -4.70 8.63
CA HIS A 171 -20.86 -3.54 8.16
C HIS A 171 -22.13 -3.28 8.98
N THR A 172 -22.41 -4.06 10.04
CA THR A 172 -23.68 -3.94 10.79
C THR A 172 -23.87 -2.57 11.44
N LYS A 173 -22.78 -1.85 11.72
CA LYS A 173 -22.79 -0.50 12.29
C LYS A 173 -22.40 0.59 11.28
N SER A 174 -22.41 0.26 9.99
CA SER A 174 -22.08 1.23 8.95
C SER A 174 -23.26 2.16 8.70
N ALA A 175 -23.05 3.46 8.87
CA ALA A 175 -24.05 4.48 8.52
C ALA A 175 -23.97 4.91 7.05
N VAL A 176 -22.94 4.47 6.31
CA VAL A 176 -22.60 4.98 4.96
C VAL A 176 -22.54 3.88 3.91
N PHE A 177 -22.66 2.61 4.30
CA PHE A 177 -22.53 1.48 3.39
C PHE A 177 -23.59 0.43 3.71
N VAL A 178 -24.41 0.15 2.71
CA VAL A 178 -25.34 -0.98 2.67
C VAL A 178 -24.78 -1.99 1.67
N MET A 179 -24.83 -3.27 2.02
CA MET A 179 -24.32 -4.32 1.15
C MET A 179 -25.11 -4.34 -0.18
N PRO A 180 -24.48 -4.07 -1.33
CA PRO A 180 -25.21 -3.85 -2.59
C PRO A 180 -25.65 -5.15 -3.27
N ARG A 181 -25.26 -6.31 -2.72
CA ARG A 181 -25.50 -7.63 -3.29
C ARG A 181 -25.60 -8.70 -2.22
N LYS A 182 -26.20 -9.86 -2.55
CA LYS A 182 -26.17 -11.02 -1.64
C LYS A 182 -24.73 -11.48 -1.40
N ALA A 183 -24.47 -11.93 -0.17
CA ALA A 183 -23.16 -12.48 0.20
C ALA A 183 -22.85 -13.73 -0.65
N HIS A 184 -21.62 -13.86 -1.13
CA HIS A 184 -21.19 -15.09 -1.82
C HIS A 184 -21.15 -16.26 -0.83
N LYS A 185 -21.59 -17.43 -1.26
CA LYS A 185 -21.38 -18.69 -0.51
C LYS A 185 -19.91 -19.10 -0.61
N ARG A 186 -19.38 -19.69 0.46
CA ARG A 186 -17.96 -20.07 0.65
C ARG A 186 -17.46 -21.12 -0.36
N THR A 187 -18.38 -21.81 -1.01
CA THR A 187 -18.16 -22.90 -1.97
C THR A 187 -18.82 -22.49 -3.29
N LYS A 188 -18.02 -22.33 -4.36
CA LYS A 188 -18.44 -22.02 -5.74
C LYS A 188 -19.37 -20.81 -5.93
N ALA A 189 -18.86 -19.73 -6.51
CA ALA A 189 -19.56 -18.95 -7.54
C ALA A 189 -18.71 -17.76 -8.00
N LEU A 190 -17.80 -17.98 -8.95
CA LEU A 190 -17.77 -17.05 -10.08
C LEU A 190 -18.80 -17.60 -11.05
N ARG A 191 -19.94 -16.91 -11.18
CA ARG A 191 -21.01 -17.32 -12.09
C ARG A 191 -20.74 -16.88 -13.53
N LYS A 192 -19.77 -15.98 -13.75
CA LYS A 192 -19.41 -15.42 -15.05
C LYS A 192 -17.94 -15.76 -15.36
N ARG A 193 -17.70 -16.39 -16.51
CA ARG A 193 -16.35 -16.59 -17.09
C ARG A 193 -15.85 -15.25 -17.66
N GLY A 194 -14.53 -15.00 -17.63
CA GLY A 194 -13.90 -13.79 -18.19
C GLY A 194 -13.78 -12.60 -17.23
N LEU A 195 -13.12 -11.52 -17.69
CA LEU A 195 -12.92 -10.25 -16.99
C LEU A 195 -14.25 -9.55 -16.69
N SER A 196 -14.97 -10.06 -15.70
CA SER A 196 -16.30 -9.59 -15.33
C SER A 196 -16.22 -8.25 -14.60
N LYS A 197 -17.34 -7.51 -14.58
CA LYS A 197 -17.44 -6.27 -13.80
C LYS A 197 -17.20 -6.47 -12.29
N GLU A 198 -17.19 -7.71 -11.79
CA GLU A 198 -16.90 -8.03 -10.38
C GLU A 198 -15.39 -8.15 -10.08
N GLN A 199 -14.52 -7.92 -11.06
CA GLN A 199 -13.08 -7.84 -10.86
C GLN A 199 -12.61 -6.39 -10.80
N ILE A 200 -11.72 -6.12 -9.86
CA ILE A 200 -11.02 -4.86 -9.67
C ILE A 200 -9.70 -4.97 -10.42
N CYS A 201 -9.53 -4.09 -11.39
CA CYS A 201 -8.32 -3.98 -12.20
C CYS A 201 -7.27 -3.18 -11.43
N VAL A 202 -6.05 -3.69 -11.45
CA VAL A 202 -4.84 -3.05 -10.93
C VAL A 202 -3.88 -2.94 -12.11
N ALA A 203 -3.62 -1.70 -12.55
CA ALA A 203 -2.59 -1.44 -13.53
C ALA A 203 -1.22 -1.55 -12.86
N THR A 204 -0.30 -2.26 -13.48
CA THR A 204 1.03 -2.49 -12.95
C THR A 204 2.09 -2.12 -13.97
N GLY A 205 3.22 -1.65 -13.48
CA GLY A 205 4.39 -1.45 -14.31
C GLY A 205 5.68 -1.67 -13.52
N VAL A 206 6.71 -2.17 -14.21
CA VAL A 206 8.02 -2.45 -13.63
C VAL A 206 9.13 -2.12 -14.62
N ASP A 207 10.18 -1.44 -14.15
CA ASP A 207 11.36 -1.11 -14.97
C ASP A 207 12.46 -2.19 -14.86
N ASP A 208 13.56 -1.98 -15.58
CA ASP A 208 14.73 -2.88 -15.54
C ASP A 208 15.36 -2.95 -14.14
N ALA A 209 15.24 -1.89 -13.34
CA ALA A 209 15.78 -1.79 -11.98
C ALA A 209 14.84 -2.38 -10.91
N GLY A 210 13.70 -2.96 -11.30
CA GLY A 210 12.72 -3.54 -10.36
C GLY A 210 11.83 -2.52 -9.65
N ARG A 211 11.96 -1.22 -9.93
CA ARG A 211 11.03 -0.21 -9.42
C ARG A 211 9.68 -0.45 -10.06
N SER A 212 8.61 -0.34 -9.27
CA SER A 212 7.27 -0.65 -9.76
C SER A 212 6.22 0.37 -9.33
N PHE A 213 5.08 0.36 -10.03
CA PHE A 213 3.83 0.92 -9.56
C PHE A 213 2.72 -0.15 -9.61
N LEU A 214 1.82 -0.16 -8.63
CA LEU A 214 0.60 -0.97 -8.63
C LEU A 214 -0.58 -0.09 -8.23
N THR A 215 -1.43 0.25 -9.20
CA THR A 215 -2.49 1.24 -9.02
C THR A 215 -3.85 0.63 -9.30
N VAL A 216 -4.73 0.62 -8.28
CA VAL A 216 -6.13 0.24 -8.45
C VAL A 216 -6.80 1.24 -9.40
N CYS A 217 -7.24 0.78 -10.58
CA CYS A 217 -7.68 1.67 -11.66
C CYS A 217 -9.16 1.53 -12.04
N GLY A 218 -9.86 0.46 -11.65
CA GLY A 218 -11.31 0.36 -11.88
C GLY A 218 -11.87 -1.05 -11.83
N ARG A 219 -12.99 -1.27 -12.53
CA ARG A 219 -13.68 -2.57 -12.63
C ARG A 219 -13.61 -3.15 -14.04
N GLY A 220 -13.45 -4.46 -14.15
CA GLY A 220 -13.31 -5.19 -15.42
C GLY A 220 -12.13 -4.68 -16.27
N ILE A 221 -12.17 -4.98 -17.57
CA ILE A 221 -11.17 -4.57 -18.57
C ILE A 221 -10.85 -3.08 -18.44
N ILE A 222 -9.56 -2.70 -18.45
CA ILE A 222 -9.14 -1.31 -18.35
C ILE A 222 -9.61 -0.47 -19.56
N SER A 223 -9.99 0.78 -19.34
CA SER A 223 -10.31 1.73 -20.41
C SER A 223 -9.14 2.68 -20.65
N LYS A 224 -9.08 3.31 -21.83
CA LYS A 224 -8.03 4.30 -22.19
C LYS A 224 -7.89 5.39 -21.13
N ASP A 225 -9.00 5.96 -20.64
CA ASP A 225 -8.97 7.02 -19.61
C ASP A 225 -8.42 6.53 -18.26
N ARG A 226 -8.71 5.27 -17.91
CA ARG A 226 -8.20 4.64 -16.68
C ARG A 226 -6.72 4.31 -16.81
N ALA A 227 -6.30 3.81 -17.97
CA ALA A 227 -4.90 3.60 -18.29
C ALA A 227 -4.14 4.94 -18.22
N MET A 228 -4.62 6.00 -18.89
CA MET A 228 -4.03 7.34 -18.80
C MET A 228 -3.92 7.83 -17.34
N SER A 229 -5.00 7.70 -16.56
CA SER A 229 -5.01 8.14 -15.16
C SER A 229 -4.01 7.37 -14.29
N ALA A 230 -3.82 6.07 -14.55
CA ALA A 230 -2.86 5.24 -13.86
C ALA A 230 -1.41 5.53 -14.30
N LEU A 231 -1.17 5.77 -15.59
CA LEU A 231 0.18 5.89 -16.16
C LEU A 231 0.80 7.28 -16.07
N LYS A 232 0.00 8.36 -16.14
CA LYS A 232 0.50 9.74 -16.31
C LYS A 232 1.47 10.25 -15.24
N VAL A 233 1.46 9.64 -14.05
CA VAL A 233 2.35 10.01 -12.93
C VAL A 233 3.61 9.14 -12.86
N HIS A 234 3.69 8.12 -13.71
CA HIS A 234 4.75 7.10 -13.73
C HIS A 234 5.52 7.07 -15.05
N ILE A 235 4.85 7.30 -16.19
CA ILE A 235 5.46 7.18 -17.50
C ILE A 235 5.81 8.55 -18.05
N GLY A 236 7.11 8.82 -18.22
CA GLY A 236 7.63 10.02 -18.86
C GLY A 236 7.71 9.94 -20.38
N ARG A 237 7.96 11.08 -21.02
CA ARG A 237 8.17 11.18 -22.46
C ARG A 237 9.45 10.44 -22.86
N GLY A 238 9.40 9.67 -23.94
CA GLY A 238 10.53 8.91 -24.47
C GLY A 238 10.84 7.61 -23.72
N THR A 239 9.98 7.17 -22.80
CA THR A 239 10.10 5.85 -22.17
C THR A 239 9.74 4.75 -23.18
N ASP A 240 10.52 3.67 -23.18
CA ASP A 240 10.25 2.48 -23.99
C ASP A 240 9.33 1.53 -23.21
N VAL A 241 8.10 1.39 -23.68
CA VAL A 241 7.04 0.64 -22.98
C VAL A 241 6.73 -0.65 -23.70
N LEU A 242 6.75 -1.75 -22.95
CA LEU A 242 6.42 -3.09 -23.40
C LEU A 242 5.16 -3.59 -22.71
N THR A 243 4.16 -4.03 -23.47
CA THR A 243 2.87 -4.51 -22.93
C THR A 243 2.41 -5.76 -23.68
N ASP A 244 1.50 -6.50 -23.06
CA ASP A 244 0.64 -7.42 -23.81
C ASP A 244 -0.20 -6.61 -24.82
N GLY A 245 -0.75 -7.24 -25.86
CA GLY A 245 -1.42 -6.57 -26.96
C GLY A 245 -2.68 -5.73 -26.62
N ALA A 246 -2.94 -5.39 -25.35
CA ALA A 246 -4.11 -4.65 -24.88
C ALA A 246 -4.27 -3.28 -25.60
N PRO A 247 -5.37 -3.08 -26.36
CA PRO A 247 -5.62 -1.83 -27.09
C PRO A 247 -5.82 -0.59 -26.21
N ALA A 248 -6.03 -0.79 -24.90
CA ALA A 248 -6.27 0.29 -23.95
C ALA A 248 -5.04 1.16 -23.72
N TYR A 249 -3.83 0.64 -23.95
CA TYR A 249 -2.57 1.36 -23.74
C TYR A 249 -2.11 2.21 -24.92
N VAL A 250 -2.55 1.90 -26.14
CA VAL A 250 -2.06 2.54 -27.39
C VAL A 250 -2.21 4.07 -27.35
N LYS A 251 -3.44 4.57 -27.15
CA LYS A 251 -3.71 6.02 -27.15
C LYS A 251 -3.06 6.73 -25.95
N PRO A 252 -3.20 6.23 -24.70
CA PRO A 252 -2.56 6.85 -23.54
C PRO A 252 -1.04 6.97 -23.66
N LEU A 253 -0.34 5.93 -24.13
CA LEU A 253 1.11 5.95 -24.26
C LEU A 253 1.57 6.90 -25.37
N ALA A 254 0.85 6.97 -26.48
CA ALA A 254 1.10 7.96 -27.52
C ALA A 254 0.94 9.39 -27.01
N GLU A 255 -0.10 9.67 -26.22
CA GLU A 255 -0.32 11.00 -25.60
C GLU A 255 0.75 11.37 -24.57
N LEU A 256 1.31 10.39 -23.85
CA LEU A 256 2.46 10.59 -22.95
C LEU A 256 3.79 10.71 -23.70
N GLY A 257 3.80 10.46 -25.01
CA GLY A 257 5.00 10.46 -25.86
C GLY A 257 5.96 9.31 -25.54
N ALA A 258 5.44 8.16 -25.13
CA ALA A 258 6.19 6.93 -24.90
C ALA A 258 6.27 6.08 -26.17
N ASN A 259 7.34 5.30 -26.31
CA ASN A 259 7.56 4.38 -27.42
C ASN A 259 6.94 3.03 -27.10
N LEU A 260 5.83 2.68 -27.74
CA LEU A 260 5.09 1.45 -27.45
C LEU A 260 5.58 0.28 -28.31
N THR A 261 5.99 -0.80 -27.64
CA THR A 261 6.20 -2.12 -28.23
C THR A 261 5.14 -3.08 -27.68
N GLN A 262 4.38 -3.74 -28.55
CA GLN A 262 3.43 -4.78 -28.14
C GLN A 262 4.02 -6.15 -28.46
N ALA A 263 4.15 -6.99 -27.44
CA ALA A 263 4.66 -8.34 -27.60
C ALA A 263 3.55 -9.36 -27.89
N SER A 264 3.86 -10.39 -28.67
CA SER A 264 3.01 -11.57 -28.80
C SER A 264 3.03 -12.40 -27.50
N ALA A 265 1.93 -13.09 -27.22
CA ALA A 265 1.76 -13.89 -25.99
C ALA A 265 2.85 -14.96 -25.79
N ASP A 266 3.49 -15.42 -26.87
CA ASP A 266 4.48 -16.49 -26.86
C ASP A 266 5.93 -16.01 -26.63
N GLY A 267 6.16 -14.69 -26.59
CA GLY A 267 7.50 -14.09 -26.67
C GLY A 267 8.26 -13.91 -25.35
N HIS A 268 7.73 -14.34 -24.19
CA HIS A 268 8.34 -14.11 -22.86
C HIS A 268 8.71 -12.64 -22.55
N ALA A 269 8.16 -11.68 -23.31
CA ALA A 269 8.64 -10.31 -23.34
C ALA A 269 8.35 -9.55 -22.04
N ILE A 270 7.28 -9.92 -21.33
CA ILE A 270 6.79 -9.27 -20.11
C ILE A 270 7.08 -10.06 -18.82
N ASN A 271 8.20 -10.81 -18.78
CA ASN A 271 8.53 -11.69 -17.65
C ASN A 271 8.68 -10.97 -16.28
N ARG A 272 9.11 -9.71 -16.24
CA ARG A 272 9.29 -9.00 -14.95
C ARG A 272 7.94 -8.67 -14.32
N VAL A 273 6.99 -8.16 -15.11
CA VAL A 273 5.65 -7.86 -14.59
C VAL A 273 4.91 -9.14 -14.21
N ASN A 274 5.08 -10.23 -14.97
CA ASN A 274 4.57 -11.55 -14.60
C ASN A 274 5.15 -12.06 -13.27
N THR A 275 6.45 -11.88 -13.06
CA THR A 275 7.12 -12.24 -11.79
C THR A 275 6.59 -11.41 -10.63
N LEU A 276 6.39 -10.11 -10.85
CA LEU A 276 5.80 -9.20 -9.86
C LEU A 276 4.37 -9.63 -9.49
N HIS A 277 3.56 -10.04 -10.48
CA HIS A 277 2.19 -10.55 -10.24
C HIS A 277 2.19 -11.85 -9.44
N ALA A 278 3.10 -12.78 -9.75
CA ALA A 278 3.22 -14.03 -9.00
C ALA A 278 3.56 -13.77 -7.53
N ARG A 279 4.55 -12.90 -7.26
CA ARG A 279 4.91 -12.46 -5.90
C ARG A 279 3.73 -11.78 -5.19
N LEU A 280 2.95 -10.98 -5.91
CA LEU A 280 1.76 -10.33 -5.37
C LEU A 280 0.67 -11.35 -5.01
N GLU A 281 0.45 -12.37 -5.84
CA GLU A 281 -0.51 -13.43 -5.55
C GLU A 281 -0.14 -14.17 -4.25
N ASP A 282 1.13 -14.52 -4.08
CA ASP A 282 1.65 -15.18 -2.87
C ASP A 282 1.46 -14.31 -1.63
N PHE A 283 1.83 -13.02 -1.71
CA PHE A 283 1.58 -12.06 -0.64
C PHE A 283 0.10 -11.98 -0.27
N MET A 284 -0.79 -11.92 -1.26
CA MET A 284 -2.23 -11.76 -1.04
C MET A 284 -2.91 -13.04 -0.53
N PHE A 285 -2.34 -14.21 -0.80
CA PHE A 285 -2.85 -15.52 -0.38
C PHE A 285 -3.05 -15.60 1.14
N GLY A 286 -2.08 -15.11 1.91
CA GLY A 286 -2.08 -15.16 3.39
C GLY A 286 -3.24 -14.38 4.06
N PHE A 287 -3.87 -13.44 3.34
CA PHE A 287 -4.99 -12.66 3.86
C PHE A 287 -6.36 -13.25 3.53
N HIS A 288 -6.42 -14.24 2.62
CA HIS A 288 -7.66 -14.81 2.07
C HIS A 288 -8.63 -13.70 1.60
N GLY A 289 -8.10 -12.81 0.76
CA GLY A 289 -8.78 -11.63 0.26
C GLY A 289 -8.84 -10.47 1.27
N VAL A 290 -8.73 -9.26 0.73
CA VAL A 290 -8.88 -8.00 1.47
C VAL A 290 -10.15 -7.29 1.01
N SER A 291 -10.63 -6.29 1.74
CA SER A 291 -11.70 -5.45 1.20
C SER A 291 -11.12 -4.56 0.10
N THR A 292 -11.83 -4.39 -1.02
CA THR A 292 -11.46 -3.46 -2.10
C THR A 292 -11.19 -2.05 -1.59
N LYS A 293 -11.90 -1.65 -0.53
CA LYS A 293 -11.69 -0.40 0.21
C LYS A 293 -10.24 -0.18 0.68
N TYR A 294 -9.51 -1.25 0.94
CA TYR A 294 -8.15 -1.22 1.45
C TYR A 294 -7.15 -1.84 0.47
N LEU A 295 -7.56 -2.22 -0.75
CA LEU A 295 -6.71 -2.94 -1.68
C LEU A 295 -5.44 -2.15 -1.99
N GLN A 296 -5.57 -0.86 -2.33
CA GLN A 296 -4.40 0.00 -2.60
C GLN A 296 -3.41 0.01 -1.43
N ALA A 297 -3.89 0.07 -0.18
CA ALA A 297 -3.01 0.04 0.99
C ALA A 297 -2.19 -1.27 1.08
N TYR A 298 -2.77 -2.41 0.68
CA TYR A 298 -2.04 -3.68 0.64
C TYR A 298 -1.07 -3.73 -0.55
N LEU A 299 -1.40 -3.12 -1.69
CA LEU A 299 -0.46 -2.96 -2.80
C LEU A 299 0.74 -2.09 -2.38
N ASP A 300 0.48 -0.97 -1.71
CA ASP A 300 1.54 -0.08 -1.19
C ASP A 300 2.47 -0.84 -0.21
N TRP A 301 1.90 -1.73 0.62
CA TRP A 301 2.68 -2.60 1.52
C TRP A 301 3.51 -3.62 0.75
N PHE A 302 2.91 -4.29 -0.23
CA PHE A 302 3.63 -5.23 -1.09
C PHE A 302 4.80 -4.56 -1.83
N GLN A 303 4.57 -3.38 -2.40
CA GLN A 303 5.61 -2.60 -3.07
C GLN A 303 6.77 -2.25 -2.14
N TRP A 304 6.46 -1.86 -0.91
CA TRP A 304 7.50 -1.60 0.08
C TRP A 304 8.32 -2.85 0.38
N LEU A 305 7.69 -4.02 0.52
CA LEU A 305 8.41 -5.29 0.73
C LEU A 305 9.30 -5.63 -0.47
N VAL A 306 8.79 -5.51 -1.69
CA VAL A 306 9.54 -5.79 -2.92
C VAL A 306 10.71 -4.83 -3.09
N ALA A 307 10.49 -3.52 -2.91
CA ALA A 307 11.56 -2.54 -2.97
C ALA A 307 12.61 -2.76 -1.88
N PHE A 308 12.17 -3.22 -0.69
CA PHE A 308 13.06 -3.58 0.39
C PHE A 308 13.89 -4.81 0.04
N THR A 309 13.32 -5.88 -0.52
CA THR A 309 14.08 -7.08 -0.86
C THR A 309 15.01 -6.89 -2.05
N ASP A 310 14.55 -6.16 -3.07
CA ASP A 310 15.23 -6.07 -4.35
C ASP A 310 16.32 -4.97 -4.32
N GLY A 311 16.25 -4.03 -3.38
CA GLY A 311 17.21 -2.92 -3.20
C GLY A 311 18.14 -3.04 -1.99
N PHE A 312 18.02 -4.09 -1.16
CA PHE A 312 18.88 -4.23 0.03
C PHE A 312 20.29 -4.68 -0.36
N GLY A 313 21.28 -3.79 -0.21
CA GLY A 313 22.70 -4.15 -0.26
C GLY A 313 23.63 -3.27 -1.09
N GLU A 314 23.15 -2.23 -1.79
CA GLU A 314 24.03 -1.46 -2.69
C GLU A 314 24.31 0.01 -2.28
N THR A 315 23.54 0.65 -1.41
CA THR A 315 23.77 2.09 -1.11
C THR A 315 23.51 2.52 0.34
N ASP A 316 24.18 3.61 0.74
CA ASP A 316 24.04 4.34 2.03
C ASP A 316 22.61 4.93 2.27
N ASP A 317 21.67 4.67 1.35
CA ASP A 317 20.27 5.10 1.35
C ASP A 317 19.38 4.33 2.34
N ASP A 318 19.84 3.19 2.88
CA ASP A 318 19.08 2.41 3.88
C ASP A 318 18.81 3.22 5.16
N ARG A 319 19.80 4.03 5.56
CA ARG A 319 19.66 5.00 6.65
C ARG A 319 18.80 6.19 6.24
N LEU A 320 18.75 6.54 4.95
CA LEU A 320 17.90 7.61 4.43
C LEU A 320 16.43 7.20 4.47
N LEU A 321 16.08 5.98 4.02
CA LEU A 321 14.75 5.41 4.12
C LEU A 321 14.30 5.32 5.59
N ALA A 322 15.14 4.79 6.49
CA ALA A 322 14.85 4.72 7.92
C ALA A 322 14.67 6.12 8.58
N ARG A 323 15.54 7.10 8.28
CA ARG A 323 15.43 8.49 8.76
C ARG A 323 14.20 9.21 8.21
N GLN A 324 13.87 9.00 6.95
CA GLN A 324 12.70 9.59 6.30
C GLN A 324 11.41 9.00 6.85
N LEU A 325 11.38 7.68 7.10
CA LEU A 325 10.26 7.00 7.75
C LEU A 325 10.02 7.48 9.19
N GLY A 326 11.08 7.91 9.90
CA GLY A 326 11.08 8.62 11.20
C GLY A 326 10.04 9.74 11.32
N ASN A 327 9.84 10.43 10.20
CA ASN A 327 8.94 11.57 10.02
C ASN A 327 7.56 11.19 9.45
N GLY A 328 7.27 9.90 9.33
CA GLY A 328 6.03 9.36 8.77
C GLY A 328 4.80 9.79 9.56
N LEU A 329 4.11 10.83 9.09
CA LEU A 329 2.84 11.25 9.65
C LEU A 329 1.69 10.41 9.06
N TYR A 330 0.84 9.83 9.90
CA TYR A 330 -0.43 9.27 9.44
C TYR A 330 -1.55 10.33 9.52
N ARG A 331 -2.40 10.41 8.50
CA ARG A 331 -3.50 11.39 8.37
C ARG A 331 -4.85 10.74 8.58
N ILE A 332 -5.02 9.47 8.19
CA ILE A 332 -6.33 8.81 8.25
C ILE A 332 -6.65 8.44 9.70
N ARG A 333 -7.74 8.99 10.24
CA ARG A 333 -8.19 8.70 11.60
C ARG A 333 -9.14 7.52 11.62
N ARG A 334 -9.31 6.93 12.81
CA ARG A 334 -10.27 5.85 13.08
C ARG A 334 -11.68 6.15 12.54
N ARG A 335 -12.16 7.39 12.68
CA ARG A 335 -13.48 7.82 12.19
C ARG A 335 -13.56 7.90 10.67
N ASP A 336 -12.44 8.23 10.02
CA ASP A 336 -12.36 8.35 8.57
C ASP A 336 -12.46 6.93 7.96
N TYR A 337 -11.82 5.92 8.56
CA TYR A 337 -12.01 4.52 8.19
C TYR A 337 -13.45 4.02 8.35
N GLN A 338 -14.22 4.53 9.33
CA GLN A 338 -15.63 4.16 9.50
C GLN A 338 -16.53 4.78 8.42
N ARG A 339 -16.16 5.95 7.91
CA ARG A 339 -16.93 6.71 6.91
C ARG A 339 -16.46 6.49 5.47
N MET A 340 -15.30 5.86 5.27
CA MET A 340 -14.77 5.58 3.95
C MET A 340 -15.67 4.56 3.24
N MET A 341 -16.18 4.95 2.07
CA MET A 341 -16.91 4.03 1.19
C MET A 341 -15.93 3.15 0.41
N PRO A 342 -16.29 1.91 0.05
CA PRO A 342 -15.57 1.19 -1.00
C PRO A 342 -15.52 2.04 -2.28
N PRO A 343 -14.43 1.97 -3.06
CA PRO A 343 -14.39 2.63 -4.36
C PRO A 343 -15.36 1.95 -5.33
N TYR A 344 -15.69 2.65 -6.41
CA TYR A 344 -16.49 2.16 -7.54
C TYR A 344 -17.95 1.78 -7.22
N MET A 345 -18.53 2.38 -6.18
CA MET A 345 -19.91 2.12 -5.76
C MET A 345 -20.96 2.66 -6.75
N GLU A 346 -20.58 3.58 -7.64
CA GLU A 346 -21.44 4.10 -8.70
C GLU A 346 -21.96 2.99 -9.64
N TYR A 347 -21.23 1.89 -9.79
CA TYR A 347 -21.74 0.74 -10.51
C TYR A 347 -22.97 0.13 -9.84
N TRP A 348 -22.91 -0.06 -8.53
CA TRP A 348 -23.98 -0.68 -7.76
C TRP A 348 -25.20 0.24 -7.68
N GLN A 349 -25.00 1.55 -7.72
CA GLN A 349 -26.08 2.53 -7.83
C GLN A 349 -26.79 2.47 -9.18
N LYS A 350 -26.06 2.19 -10.28
CA LYS A 350 -26.63 2.05 -11.63
C LYS A 350 -27.24 0.67 -11.91
N ALA A 351 -26.88 -0.33 -11.11
CA ALA A 351 -27.31 -1.72 -11.29
C ALA A 351 -28.47 -2.12 -10.36
N ALA A 352 -28.81 -1.28 -9.39
CA ALA A 352 -30.02 -1.34 -8.58
C ALA A 352 -31.16 -0.66 -9.34
#